data_AF-Q6SXP0-F1
#
_entry.id   AF-Q6SXP0-F1
#
_cell.length_a   1.000
_cell.length_b   1.000
_cell.length_c   1.000
_cell.angle_alpha   90.00
_cell.angle_beta   90.00
_cell.angle_gamma   90.00
#
_symmetry.space_group_name_H-M   'P 1'
#
loop_
_entity.id
_entity.type
_entity.pdbx_description
1 polymer ?
#
loop_
_entity_poly.entity_id
_entity_poly.type
_entity_poly.pdbx_seq_one_letter_code
_entity_poly.pdbx_strand_id
1 'polypeptide(L)'
;MSGPNGDPNISVDDGIIEDEDEFSEEEYAAIDSMLDQINSCLDDIEDRNDALNGKLHELLESNRQARKDFRQQLNDEEASPPPAEDPASRDTQTED
;
A
#
# COMPACT_ATOMS: atom_id res chain seq x y z
N MET A 1 -18.73 0.93 41.52
CA MET A 1 -18.15 1.86 40.53
C MET A 1 -18.55 1.33 39.16
N SER A 2 -19.65 1.83 38.57
CA SER A 2 -20.09 1.46 37.21
C SER A 2 -19.41 2.42 36.21
N GLY A 3 -18.93 1.90 35.08
CA GLY A 3 -18.13 2.63 34.10
C GLY A 3 -18.91 3.67 33.26
N PRO A 4 -18.21 4.44 32.40
CA PRO A 4 -18.80 5.56 31.64
C PRO A 4 -19.84 5.14 30.58
N ASN A 5 -19.89 3.85 30.22
CA ASN A 5 -20.94 3.26 29.39
C ASN A 5 -22.01 2.63 30.29
N GLY A 6 -22.55 3.40 31.23
CA GLY A 6 -23.42 2.95 32.31
C GLY A 6 -24.35 1.82 31.86
N ASP A 7 -24.17 0.66 32.49
CA ASP A 7 -24.94 -0.55 32.22
C ASP A 7 -26.43 -0.17 32.23
N PRO A 8 -27.19 -0.36 31.13
CA PRO A 8 -28.61 -0.13 31.17
C PRO A 8 -29.15 -1.05 32.26
N ASN A 9 -29.68 -0.46 33.33
CA ASN A 9 -30.33 -1.19 34.41
C ASN A 9 -31.62 -1.78 33.84
N ILE A 10 -31.50 -2.90 33.12
CA ILE A 10 -32.65 -3.66 32.64
C ILE A 10 -33.24 -4.36 33.86
N SER A 11 -34.23 -3.71 34.46
CA SER A 11 -35.07 -4.36 35.46
C SER A 11 -35.77 -5.51 34.75
N VAL A 12 -35.35 -6.74 35.01
CA VAL A 12 -35.87 -8.00 34.41
C VAL A 12 -37.33 -8.28 34.83
N ASP A 13 -38.03 -7.29 35.37
CA ASP A 13 -39.29 -7.41 36.11
C ASP A 13 -40.40 -6.48 35.56
N ASP A 14 -40.16 -5.76 34.46
CA ASP A 14 -41.18 -4.91 33.82
C ASP A 14 -41.39 -5.35 32.37
N GLY A 15 -42.37 -6.23 32.18
CA GLY A 15 -42.90 -6.63 30.87
C GLY A 15 -42.08 -7.69 30.17
N ILE A 16 -42.60 -8.92 30.17
CA ILE A 16 -42.50 -9.77 28.99
C ILE A 16 -43.03 -8.87 27.87
N ILE A 17 -42.13 -8.28 27.07
CA ILE A 17 -42.50 -7.52 25.89
C ILE A 17 -43.25 -8.55 25.06
N GLU A 18 -44.57 -8.39 24.96
CA GLU A 18 -45.40 -9.23 24.12
C GLU A 18 -44.76 -9.28 22.74
N ASP A 19 -44.71 -10.47 22.15
CA ASP A 19 -44.02 -10.81 20.88
C ASP A 19 -44.59 -10.06 19.64
N GLU A 20 -45.13 -8.84 19.79
CA GLU A 20 -45.61 -7.95 18.73
C GLU A 20 -44.49 -7.13 18.06
N ASP A 21 -43.30 -7.05 18.67
CA ASP A 21 -42.09 -6.42 18.10
C ASP A 21 -41.08 -7.46 17.53
N GLU A 22 -41.51 -8.70 17.30
CA GLU A 22 -40.66 -9.70 16.63
C GLU A 22 -40.49 -9.32 15.15
N PHE A 23 -39.24 -9.02 14.75
CA PHE A 23 -38.91 -8.74 13.36
C PHE A 23 -39.44 -9.84 12.44
N SER A 24 -40.01 -9.43 11.32
CA SER A 24 -40.45 -10.35 10.29
C SER A 24 -39.28 -11.12 9.68
N GLU A 25 -39.54 -12.31 9.15
CA GLU A 25 -38.55 -13.09 8.40
C GLU A 25 -37.96 -12.28 7.22
N GLU A 26 -38.76 -11.38 6.63
CA GLU A 26 -38.33 -10.46 5.57
C GLU A 26 -37.29 -9.44 6.07
N GLU A 27 -37.45 -8.90 7.28
CA GLU A 27 -36.48 -7.97 7.88
C GLU A 27 -35.17 -8.67 8.22
N TYR A 28 -35.21 -9.90 8.75
CA TYR A 28 -34.01 -10.71 8.95
C TYR A 28 -33.30 -11.01 7.62
N ALA A 29 -34.06 -11.40 6.59
CA ALA A 29 -33.48 -11.64 5.27
C ALA A 29 -32.87 -10.38 4.64
N ALA A 30 -33.48 -9.21 4.87
CA ALA A 30 -32.94 -7.93 4.44
C ALA A 30 -31.64 -7.58 5.18
N ILE A 31 -31.58 -7.81 6.50
CA ILE A 31 -30.37 -7.61 7.31
C ILE A 31 -29.25 -8.55 6.82
N ASP A 32 -29.53 -9.83 6.62
CA ASP A 32 -28.56 -10.80 6.11
C ASP A 32 -28.03 -10.38 4.74
N SER A 33 -28.90 -9.92 3.83
CA SER A 33 -28.47 -9.39 2.54
C SER A 33 -27.59 -8.14 2.66
N MET A 34 -27.87 -7.25 3.61
CA MET A 34 -27.02 -6.09 3.87
C MET A 34 -25.67 -6.49 4.47
N LEU A 35 -25.64 -7.50 5.34
CA LEU A 35 -24.40 -8.05 5.90
C LEU A 35 -23.54 -8.70 4.81
N ASP A 36 -24.14 -9.47 3.90
CA ASP A 36 -23.45 -10.04 2.75
C ASP A 36 -22.87 -8.96 1.83
N GLN A 37 -23.62 -7.87 1.60
CA GLN A 37 -23.12 -6.73 0.82
C GLN A 37 -21.94 -6.03 1.50
N ILE A 38 -21.99 -5.86 2.82
CA ILE A 38 -20.88 -5.27 3.59
C ILE A 38 -19.65 -6.18 3.51
N ASN A 39 -19.82 -7.49 3.69
CA ASN A 39 -18.72 -8.46 3.60
C ASN A 39 -18.07 -8.43 2.21
N SER A 40 -18.87 -8.47 1.14
CA SER A 40 -18.35 -8.37 -0.23
C SER A 40 -17.61 -7.05 -0.48
N CYS A 41 -18.10 -5.93 0.08
CA CYS A 41 -17.43 -4.64 -0.01
C CYS A 41 -16.10 -4.62 0.76
N LEU A 42 -16.03 -5.30 1.90
CA LEU A 42 -14.80 -5.43 2.68
C LEU A 42 -13.76 -6.27 1.94
N ASP A 43 -14.16 -7.41 1.37
CA ASP A 43 -13.30 -8.26 0.55
C ASP A 43 -12.73 -7.47 -0.64
N ASP A 44 -13.58 -6.74 -1.37
CA ASP A 44 -13.15 -5.88 -2.49
C ASP A 44 -12.15 -4.80 -2.06
N ILE A 45 -12.30 -4.23 -0.86
CA ILE A 45 -11.39 -3.23 -0.31
C ILE A 45 -10.05 -3.86 0.07
N GLU A 46 -10.07 -5.05 0.69
CA GLU A 46 -8.87 -5.81 1.07
C GLU A 46 -8.05 -6.18 -0.17
N ASP A 47 -8.69 -6.77 -1.19
CA ASP A 47 -8.05 -7.12 -2.46
C ASP A 47 -7.41 -5.91 -3.15
N ARG A 48 -8.12 -4.77 -3.17
CA ARG A 48 -7.59 -3.53 -3.74
C ARG A 48 -6.44 -2.95 -2.93
N ASN A 49 -6.46 -3.10 -1.61
CA ASN A 49 -5.38 -2.67 -0.72
C ASN A 49 -4.11 -3.50 -0.99
N ASP A 50 -4.26 -4.81 -1.07
CA ASP A 50 -3.17 -5.74 -1.35
C ASP A 50 -2.56 -5.50 -2.73
N ALA A 51 -3.40 -5.33 -3.76
CA ALA A 51 -2.92 -4.99 -5.09
C ALA A 51 -2.16 -3.64 -5.13
N LEU A 52 -2.62 -2.64 -4.37
CA LEU A 52 -1.95 -1.34 -4.28
C LEU A 52 -0.61 -1.46 -3.54
N ASN A 53 -0.57 -2.18 -2.42
CA ASN A 53 0.66 -2.44 -1.67
C ASN A 53 1.68 -3.19 -2.53
N GLY A 54 1.24 -4.19 -3.30
CA GLY A 54 2.08 -4.92 -4.26
C GLY A 54 2.71 -3.98 -5.31
N LYS A 55 1.90 -3.14 -5.95
CA LYS A 55 2.39 -2.14 -6.93
C LYS A 55 3.37 -1.15 -6.30
N LEU A 56 3.14 -0.73 -5.06
CA LEU A 56 4.05 0.16 -4.34
C LEU A 56 5.41 -0.52 -4.09
N HIS A 57 5.40 -1.79 -3.66
CA HIS A 57 6.63 -2.56 -3.48
C HIS A 57 7.42 -2.72 -4.79
N GLU A 58 6.75 -3.09 -5.88
CA GLU A 58 7.35 -3.19 -7.21
C GLU A 58 7.96 -1.85 -7.67
N LEU A 59 7.23 -0.74 -7.49
CA LEU A 59 7.70 0.60 -7.85
C LEU A 59 8.93 1.00 -7.04
N LEU A 60 8.94 0.74 -5.73
CA LEU A 60 10.09 1.05 -4.87
C LEU A 60 11.30 0.20 -5.23
N GLU A 61 11.13 -1.08 -5.57
CA GLU A 61 12.24 -1.94 -5.98
C GLU A 61 12.78 -1.57 -7.35
N SER A 62 11.90 -1.26 -8.31
CA SER A 62 12.28 -0.69 -9.61
C SER A 62 13.04 0.63 -9.45
N ASN A 63 12.58 1.52 -8.55
CA ASN A 63 13.28 2.77 -8.26
C ASN A 63 14.66 2.55 -7.64
N ARG A 64 14.78 1.59 -6.70
CA ARG A 64 16.08 1.21 -6.12
C ARG A 64 17.03 0.69 -7.18
N GLN A 65 16.55 -0.16 -8.09
CA GLN A 65 17.37 -0.71 -9.17
C GLN A 65 17.82 0.38 -10.13
N ALA A 66 16.91 1.23 -10.61
CA ALA A 66 17.25 2.34 -11.49
C ALA A 66 18.31 3.28 -10.90
N ARG A 67 18.27 3.53 -9.58
CA ARG A 67 19.31 4.31 -8.87
C ARG A 67 20.66 3.59 -8.80
N LYS A 68 20.67 2.26 -8.65
CA LYS A 68 21.91 1.47 -8.67
C LYS A 68 22.52 1.51 -10.07
N ASP A 69 21.71 1.30 -11.11
CA ASP A 69 22.15 1.32 -12.51
C ASP A 69 22.69 2.70 -12.88
N PHE A 70 22.02 3.78 -12.47
CA PHE A 70 22.48 5.15 -12.69
C PHE A 70 23.82 5.44 -12.00
N ARG A 71 23.99 5.00 -10.75
CA ARG A 71 25.27 5.14 -10.02
C ARG A 71 26.39 4.32 -10.66
N GLN A 72 26.07 3.13 -11.17
CA GLN A 72 27.05 2.30 -11.86
C GLN A 72 27.52 2.99 -13.15
N GLN A 73 26.59 3.53 -13.94
CA GLN A 73 26.93 4.31 -15.15
C GLN A 73 27.84 5.50 -14.84
N LEU A 74 27.55 6.28 -13.79
CA LEU A 74 28.41 7.38 -13.37
C LEU A 74 29.83 6.92 -12.97
N ASN A 75 29.93 5.80 -12.24
CA ASN A 75 31.23 5.25 -11.86
C ASN A 75 32.01 4.71 -13.07
N ASP A 76 31.32 4.10 -14.03
CA ASP A 76 31.92 3.59 -15.27
C ASP A 76 32.40 4.73 -16.18
N GLU A 77 31.67 5.86 -16.22
CA GLU A 77 32.08 7.08 -16.92
C GLU A 77 33.31 7.74 -16.26
N GLU A 78 33.38 7.80 -14.93
CA GLU A 78 34.56 8.31 -14.20
C GLU A 78 35.78 7.39 -14.32
N ALA A 79 35.58 6.08 -14.48
CA ALA A 79 36.66 5.10 -14.65
C ALA A 79 37.24 5.06 -16.08
N SER A 80 36.63 5.76 -17.04
CA SER A 80 37.19 5.86 -18.39
C SER A 80 38.44 6.75 -18.36
N PRO A 81 39.64 6.22 -18.65
CA PRO A 81 40.85 7.04 -18.67
C PRO A 81 40.69 8.15 -19.71
N PRO A 82 41.18 9.37 -19.45
CA PRO A 82 41.18 10.42 -20.46
C PRO A 82 41.81 9.87 -21.74
N PRO A 83 41.28 10.21 -22.93
CA PRO A 83 41.84 9.74 -24.18
C PRO A 83 43.34 10.03 -24.14
N ALA A 84 44.16 8.99 -24.30
CA ALA A 84 45.59 9.13 -24.31
C ALA A 84 45.93 10.22 -25.32
N GLU A 85 46.39 11.37 -24.82
CA GLU A 85 46.89 12.43 -25.68
C GLU A 85 47.98 11.81 -26.52
N ASP A 86 47.71 11.72 -27.82
CA ASP A 86 48.57 11.08 -28.79
C ASP A 86 49.93 11.80 -28.76
N PRO A 87 51.03 11.14 -28.35
CA PRO A 87 52.34 11.79 -28.22
C PRO A 87 52.91 12.23 -29.57
N ALA A 88 52.23 11.93 -30.70
CA ALA A 88 52.62 12.33 -32.05
C ALA A 88 52.57 13.84 -32.33
N SER A 89 52.09 14.68 -31.39
CA SER A 89 52.11 16.15 -31.57
C SER A 89 53.38 16.84 -31.05
N ARG A 90 54.34 16.09 -30.48
CA ARG A 90 55.53 16.67 -29.82
C ARG A 90 56.81 16.72 -30.67
N ASP A 91 56.79 16.19 -31.90
CA ASP A 91 57.94 16.16 -32.81
C ASP A 91 57.86 17.26 -33.90
N THR A 92 57.69 18.53 -33.51
CA THR A 92 57.84 19.69 -34.41
C THR A 92 58.49 20.88 -33.69
N GLN A 93 59.65 20.68 -33.06
CA GLN A 93 60.42 21.80 -32.49
C GLN A 93 61.90 21.43 -32.27
N THR A 94 62.60 21.10 -33.36
CA THR A 94 64.08 21.09 -33.37
C THR A 94 64.60 21.49 -34.76
N GLU A 95 64.52 22.79 -35.08
CA GLU A 95 65.25 23.43 -36.17
C GLU A 95 65.70 24.82 -35.70
N ASP A 96 66.85 24.87 -35.01
CA ASP A 96 67.99 25.82 -35.20
C ASP A 96 69.12 25.47 -34.21
#